data_AF-A0A970QNZ8-F1
#
_entry.id   AF-A0A970QNZ8-F1
#
_cell.length_a   1.000
_cell.length_b   1.000
_cell.length_c   1.000
_cell.angle_alpha   90.00
_cell.angle_beta   90.00
_cell.angle_gamma   90.00
#
_symmetry.space_group_name_H-M   'P 1'
#
loop_
_entity.id
_entity.type
_entity.pdbx_description
1 polymer ?
#
loop_
_entity_poly.entity_id
_entity_poly.type
_entity_poly.pdbx_seq_one_letter_code
_entity_poly.pdbx_strand_id
1 'polypeptide(L)'
;METPTEKFTQSLTFKGIIIFVLILILLIPGTMIQNLIKERQERSRETVQKINDKWSSSQTLCAPLLLIPYTTTTYDNNKKPYHEEHTLYITPKELNIYTSIIPEERHYGIYKAILYKSDIQFKGNFSSILFYSLKISHYFLEAYSYL
;
A
#
# COMPACT_ATOMS: atom_id res chain seq x y z
N MET A 1 -43.44 61.03 -50.43
CA MET A 1 -43.59 59.59 -50.11
C MET A 1 -42.21 59.13 -49.70
N GLU A 2 -41.91 59.17 -48.40
CA GLU A 2 -40.56 58.90 -47.89
C GLU A 2 -40.70 57.95 -46.71
N THR A 3 -40.25 56.71 -46.89
CA THR A 3 -40.24 55.69 -45.85
C THR A 3 -38.90 55.74 -45.12
N PRO A 4 -38.87 55.92 -43.79
CA PRO A 4 -37.62 55.87 -43.06
C PRO A 4 -37.21 54.40 -42.92
N THR A 5 -36.13 54.01 -43.59
CA THR A 5 -35.51 52.69 -43.46
C THR A 5 -34.71 52.64 -42.16
N GLU A 6 -35.33 52.07 -41.13
CA GLU A 6 -34.75 51.78 -39.81
C GLU A 6 -33.43 50.98 -39.93
N LYS A 7 -32.35 51.54 -39.36
CA LYS A 7 -31.01 50.94 -39.32
C LYS A 7 -30.94 49.83 -38.26
N PHE A 8 -31.53 48.68 -38.57
CA PHE A 8 -31.60 47.50 -37.70
C PHE A 8 -30.23 47.04 -37.13
N THR A 9 -29.14 47.28 -37.86
CA THR A 9 -27.77 46.87 -37.50
C THR A 9 -27.05 47.82 -36.53
N GLN A 10 -27.60 49.01 -36.24
CA GLN A 10 -26.98 49.98 -35.31
C GLN A 10 -27.59 49.96 -33.90
N SER A 11 -28.60 49.14 -33.64
CA SER A 11 -29.21 49.06 -32.31
C SER A 11 -28.28 48.37 -31.30
N LEU A 12 -28.22 48.91 -30.08
CA LEU A 12 -27.42 48.37 -28.97
C LEU A 12 -27.79 46.92 -28.64
N THR A 13 -29.08 46.58 -28.78
CA THR A 13 -29.62 45.24 -28.57
C THR A 13 -29.07 44.21 -29.56
N PHE A 14 -28.93 44.56 -30.85
CA PHE A 14 -28.40 43.65 -31.86
C PHE A 14 -26.92 43.30 -31.57
N LYS A 15 -26.12 44.28 -31.13
CA LYS A 15 -24.74 44.03 -30.69
C LYS A 15 -24.67 43.11 -29.47
N GLY A 16 -25.59 43.27 -28.51
CA GLY A 16 -25.68 42.41 -27.33
C GLY A 16 -25.97 40.95 -27.68
N ILE A 17 -26.88 40.69 -28.62
CA ILE A 17 -27.22 39.34 -29.10
C ILE A 17 -25.99 38.69 -29.76
N ILE A 18 -25.26 39.41 -30.60
CA ILE A 18 -24.03 38.89 -31.23
C ILE A 18 -23.00 38.48 -30.19
N ILE A 19 -22.76 39.33 -29.18
CA ILE A 19 -21.81 39.03 -28.10
C ILE A 19 -22.27 37.79 -27.32
N PHE A 20 -23.56 37.68 -27.00
CA PHE A 20 -24.11 36.52 -26.31
C PHE A 20 -23.90 35.22 -27.09
N VAL A 21 -24.19 35.22 -28.39
CA VAL A 21 -23.94 34.06 -29.27
C VAL A 21 -22.44 33.73 -29.33
N LEU A 22 -21.58 34.75 -29.38
CA LEU A 22 -20.13 34.56 -29.39
C LEU A 22 -19.63 33.92 -28.09
N ILE A 23 -20.16 34.33 -26.93
CA ILE A 23 -19.86 33.71 -25.63
C ILE A 23 -20.26 32.23 -25.62
N LEU A 24 -21.46 31.90 -26.12
CA LEU A 24 -21.91 30.50 -26.20
C LEU A 24 -21.01 29.66 -27.10
N ILE A 25 -20.58 30.22 -28.24
CA ILE A 25 -19.62 29.55 -29.13
C ILE A 25 -18.29 29.32 -28.44
N LEU A 26 -17.77 30.30 -27.67
CA LEU A 26 -16.52 30.16 -26.92
C LEU A 26 -16.62 29.19 -25.72
N LEU A 27 -17.82 28.91 -25.21
CA LEU A 27 -18.01 27.93 -24.15
C LEU A 27 -17.63 26.50 -24.61
N ILE A 28 -17.90 26.18 -25.89
CA ILE A 28 -17.59 24.87 -26.48
C ILE A 28 -16.08 24.57 -26.40
N PRO A 29 -15.16 25.38 -26.97
CA PRO A 29 -13.73 25.13 -26.87
C PRO A 29 -13.23 25.23 -25.42
N GLY A 30 -13.83 26.10 -24.59
CA GLY A 30 -13.49 26.19 -23.16
C GLY A 30 -13.72 24.88 -22.41
N THR A 31 -14.87 24.26 -22.61
CA THR A 31 -15.20 22.96 -21.99
C THR A 31 -14.37 21.81 -22.58
N MET A 32 -14.07 21.84 -23.89
CA MET A 32 -13.18 20.84 -24.51
C MET A 32 -11.77 20.86 -23.90
N ILE A 33 -11.21 22.04 -23.66
CA ILE A 33 -9.88 22.17 -23.03
C ILE A 33 -9.92 21.63 -21.60
N GLN A 34 -10.96 21.97 -20.82
CA GLN A 34 -11.10 21.47 -19.46
C GLN A 34 -11.21 19.94 -19.42
N ASN A 35 -11.99 19.36 -20.34
CA ASN A 35 -12.12 17.91 -20.45
C ASN A 35 -10.78 17.24 -20.80
N LEU A 36 -10.01 17.80 -21.74
CA LEU A 36 -8.68 17.29 -22.09
C LEU A 36 -7.70 17.34 -20.91
N ILE A 37 -7.72 18.44 -20.14
CA ILE A 37 -6.91 18.57 -18.93
C ILE A 37 -7.30 17.51 -17.91
N LYS A 38 -8.61 17.31 -17.69
CA LYS A 38 -9.13 16.31 -16.78
C LYS A 38 -8.71 14.90 -17.19
N GLU A 39 -8.82 14.55 -18.48
CA GLU A 39 -8.38 13.26 -19.00
C GLU A 39 -6.87 13.03 -18.74
N ARG A 40 -6.03 14.05 -18.94
CA ARG A 40 -4.59 13.96 -18.64
C ARG A 40 -4.31 13.75 -17.15
N GLN A 41 -5.03 14.43 -16.28
CA GLN A 41 -4.90 14.25 -14.82
C GLN A 41 -5.33 12.85 -14.40
N GLU A 42 -6.47 12.37 -14.90
CA GLU A 42 -6.98 11.03 -14.61
C GLU A 42 -6.02 9.95 -15.12
N ARG A 43 -5.53 10.06 -16.36
CA ARG A 43 -4.55 9.12 -16.92
C ARG A 43 -3.24 9.08 -16.12
N SER A 44 -2.76 10.25 -15.67
CA SER A 44 -1.57 10.32 -14.82
C SER A 44 -1.81 9.62 -13.48
N ARG A 45 -2.95 9.87 -12.84
CA ARG A 45 -3.32 9.23 -11.56
C ARG A 45 -3.44 7.72 -11.70
N GLU A 46 -4.14 7.24 -12.74
CA GLU A 46 -4.25 5.81 -13.07
C GLU A 46 -2.87 5.16 -13.27
N THR A 47 -1.95 5.85 -13.94
CA THR A 47 -0.61 5.33 -14.21
C THR A 47 0.21 5.19 -12.93
N VAL A 48 0.17 6.20 -12.05
CA VAL A 48 0.81 6.12 -10.72
C VAL A 48 0.22 4.99 -9.90
N GLN A 49 -1.11 4.84 -9.91
CA GLN A 49 -1.78 3.76 -9.19
C GLN A 49 -1.38 2.38 -9.73
N LYS A 50 -1.34 2.17 -11.05
CA LYS A 50 -0.88 0.91 -11.66
C LYS A 50 0.58 0.58 -11.30
N ILE A 51 1.44 1.59 -11.20
CA ILE A 51 2.83 1.41 -10.76
C ILE A 51 2.85 1.00 -9.28
N ASN A 52 2.07 1.65 -8.42
CA ASN A 52 1.98 1.29 -7.00
C ASN A 52 1.40 -0.13 -6.81
N ASP A 53 0.29 -0.47 -7.47
CA ASP A 53 -0.34 -1.78 -7.34
C ASP A 53 0.60 -2.93 -7.74
N LYS A 54 1.48 -2.69 -8.73
CA LYS A 54 2.43 -3.71 -9.21
C LYS A 54 3.68 -3.83 -8.33
N TRP A 55 4.07 -2.80 -7.58
CA TRP A 55 5.40 -2.73 -6.93
C TRP A 55 5.37 -2.41 -5.43
N SER A 56 4.33 -1.77 -4.92
CA SER A 56 4.24 -1.26 -3.56
C SER A 56 2.80 -1.34 -3.05
N SER A 57 2.32 -2.54 -2.77
CA SER A 57 1.15 -2.71 -1.89
C SER A 57 1.55 -2.41 -0.44
N SER A 58 0.57 -2.18 0.43
CA SER A 58 0.80 -1.95 1.87
C SER A 58 1.54 -3.15 2.48
N GLN A 59 2.72 -2.89 3.06
CA GLN A 59 3.50 -3.93 3.74
C GLN A 59 3.39 -3.74 5.25
N THR A 60 2.89 -4.76 5.94
CA THR A 60 2.93 -4.81 7.41
C THR A 60 4.13 -5.65 7.82
N LEU A 61 5.06 -5.02 8.53
CA LEU A 61 6.28 -5.68 8.99
C LEU A 61 6.09 -6.21 10.41
N CYS A 62 6.23 -7.53 10.60
CA CYS A 62 6.12 -8.18 11.90
C CYS A 62 7.51 -8.56 12.44
N ALA A 63 7.67 -8.48 13.76
CA ALA A 63 8.88 -8.95 14.43
C ALA A 63 9.02 -10.49 14.34
N PRO A 64 10.24 -11.02 14.27
CA PRO A 64 10.46 -12.46 14.30
C PRO A 64 10.04 -13.05 15.67
N LEU A 65 9.37 -14.20 15.63
CA LEU A 65 8.91 -14.94 16.81
C LEU A 65 9.46 -16.37 16.76
N LEU A 66 9.96 -16.87 17.90
CA LEU A 66 10.39 -18.25 18.02
C LEU A 66 9.25 -19.09 18.62
N LEU A 67 8.91 -20.18 17.94
CA LEU A 67 7.85 -21.12 18.32
C LEU A 67 8.50 -22.46 18.69
N ILE A 68 8.24 -22.94 19.91
CA ILE A 68 8.73 -24.26 20.35
C ILE A 68 7.53 -25.10 20.77
N PRO A 69 7.12 -26.11 19.98
CA PRO A 69 6.10 -27.06 20.40
C PRO A 69 6.65 -27.98 21.49
N TYR A 70 5.86 -28.27 22.52
CA TYR A 70 6.18 -29.23 23.57
C TYR A 70 4.95 -30.02 23.97
N THR A 71 5.16 -31.28 24.33
CA THR A 71 4.07 -32.17 24.77
C THR A 71 4.15 -32.35 26.28
N THR A 72 3.03 -32.15 26.97
CA THR A 72 2.90 -32.52 28.38
C THR A 72 2.05 -33.77 28.50
N THR A 73 2.55 -34.75 29.26
CA THR A 73 1.76 -35.92 29.62
C THR A 73 0.98 -35.58 30.88
N THR A 74 -0.32 -35.35 30.72
CA THR A 74 -1.25 -35.11 31.82
C THR A 74 -2.01 -36.40 32.11
N TYR A 75 -2.38 -36.64 33.37
CA TYR A 75 -3.18 -37.81 33.73
C TYR A 75 -4.63 -37.36 33.99
N ASP A 76 -5.57 -37.99 33.30
CA ASP A 76 -7.00 -37.79 33.56
C ASP A 76 -7.39 -38.38 34.93
N ASN A 77 -8.58 -38.04 35.46
CA ASN A 77 -9.12 -38.53 36.75
C ASN A 77 -9.09 -40.08 36.88
N ASN A 78 -9.07 -40.79 35.75
CA ASN A 78 -8.96 -42.24 35.65
C ASN A 78 -7.51 -42.78 35.48
N LYS A 79 -6.49 -41.96 35.72
CA LYS A 79 -5.05 -42.29 35.58
C LYS A 79 -4.60 -42.77 34.19
N LYS A 80 -5.35 -42.45 33.13
CA LYS A 80 -4.90 -42.68 31.75
C LYS A 80 -4.00 -41.53 31.30
N PRO A 81 -2.82 -41.80 30.71
CA PRO A 81 -1.99 -40.74 30.17
C PRO A 81 -2.64 -40.15 28.92
N TYR A 82 -2.80 -38.83 28.90
CA TYR A 82 -3.19 -38.06 27.71
C TYR A 82 -2.06 -37.09 27.38
N HIS A 83 -1.75 -36.97 26.09
CA HIS A 83 -0.72 -36.08 25.59
C HIS A 83 -1.37 -34.78 25.14
N GLU A 84 -1.05 -33.69 25.82
CA GLU A 84 -1.44 -32.35 25.40
C GLU A 84 -0.29 -31.69 24.67
N GLU A 85 -0.55 -31.22 23.45
CA GLU A 85 0.39 -30.43 22.67
C GLU A 85 0.23 -28.95 23.04
N HIS A 86 1.31 -28.35 23.50
CA HIS A 86 1.40 -26.93 23.84
C HIS A 86 2.43 -26.26 22.94
N THR A 87 2.27 -24.96 22.68
CA THR A 87 3.23 -24.17 21.91
C THR A 87 3.72 -23.01 22.76
N LEU A 88 5.04 -22.93 22.96
CA LEU A 88 5.68 -21.82 23.63
C LEU A 88 6.01 -20.72 22.60
N TYR A 89 5.51 -19.51 22.85
CA TYR A 89 5.75 -18.33 22.04
C TYR A 89 6.80 -17.44 22.69
N ILE A 90 7.90 -17.18 21.99
CA ILE A 90 9.05 -16.47 22.56
C ILE A 90 9.39 -15.28 21.69
N THR A 91 9.33 -14.10 22.29
CA THR A 91 9.74 -12.84 21.67
C THR A 91 11.21 -12.54 21.98
N PRO A 92 11.94 -11.86 21.07
CA PRO A 92 13.30 -11.43 21.33
C PRO A 92 13.33 -10.38 22.46
N LYS A 93 14.34 -10.44 23.33
CA LYS A 93 14.56 -9.46 24.41
C LYS A 93 14.99 -8.12 23.83
N GLU A 94 15.83 -8.17 22.81
CA GLU A 94 16.28 -7.00 22.07
C GLU A 94 16.09 -7.27 20.58
N LEU A 95 15.49 -6.32 19.87
CA LEU A 95 15.27 -6.37 18.43
C LEU A 95 15.82 -5.10 17.80
N ASN A 96 16.87 -5.27 17.00
CA ASN A 96 17.42 -4.21 16.17
C ASN A 96 16.94 -4.41 14.72
N ILE A 97 16.34 -3.38 14.16
CA ILE A 97 15.84 -3.37 12.77
C ILE A 97 16.67 -2.36 12.01
N TYR A 98 17.42 -2.84 11.01
CA TYR A 98 18.18 -2.00 10.10
C TYR A 98 17.44 -1.94 8.77
N THR A 99 17.10 -0.73 8.34
CA THR A 99 16.37 -0.51 7.09
C THR A 99 17.12 0.50 6.23
N SER A 100 17.30 0.18 4.95
CA SER A 100 17.82 1.10 3.95
C SER A 100 16.74 1.35 2.90
N ILE A 101 16.35 2.62 2.75
CA ILE A 101 15.33 3.05 1.80
C ILE A 101 16.03 3.68 0.60
N ILE A 102 15.89 3.07 -0.56
CA ILE A 102 16.52 3.50 -1.81
C ILE A 102 15.42 3.96 -2.78
N PRO A 103 15.39 5.25 -3.14
CA PRO A 103 14.46 5.72 -4.17
C PRO A 103 14.90 5.20 -5.53
N GLU A 104 13.96 4.69 -6.32
CA GLU A 104 14.17 4.24 -7.69
C GLU A 104 13.14 4.90 -8.61
N GLU A 105 13.59 5.58 -9.66
CA GLU A 105 12.70 6.13 -10.66
C GLU A 105 12.22 5.03 -11.61
N ARG A 106 10.90 4.90 -11.77
CA ARG A 106 10.29 4.02 -12.77
C ARG A 106 9.50 4.82 -13.78
N HIS A 107 9.65 4.41 -15.04
CA HIS A 107 8.95 4.99 -16.17
C HIS A 107 7.83 4.06 -16.64
N TYR A 108 6.69 4.67 -16.98
CA TYR A 108 5.62 3.99 -17.72
C TYR A 108 5.11 4.92 -18.83
N GLY A 109 5.54 4.66 -20.07
CA GLY A 109 5.32 5.58 -21.19
C GLY A 109 6.05 6.92 -20.97
N ILE A 110 5.31 8.03 -21.07
CA ILE A 110 5.83 9.39 -20.83
C ILE A 110 5.77 9.82 -19.35
N TYR A 111 5.30 8.94 -18.46
CA TYR A 111 5.10 9.24 -17.04
C TYR A 111 6.26 8.68 -16.21
N LYS A 112 6.61 9.39 -15.14
CA LYS A 112 7.59 8.96 -14.14
C LYS A 112 6.94 8.83 -12.77
N ALA A 113 7.38 7.82 -12.01
CA ALA A 113 7.01 7.62 -10.62
C ALA A 113 8.27 7.28 -9.80
N ILE A 114 8.34 7.79 -8.56
CA ILE A 114 9.40 7.45 -7.61
C ILE A 114 8.88 6.30 -6.77
N LEU A 115 9.56 5.15 -6.87
CA LEU A 115 9.34 4.01 -5.99
C LEU A 115 10.36 4.02 -4.86
N TYR A 116 10.00 3.45 -3.72
CA TYR A 116 10.91 3.28 -2.59
C TYR A 116 11.14 1.80 -2.37
N LYS A 117 12.36 1.33 -2.63
CA LYS A 117 12.77 -0.03 -2.32
C LYS A 117 13.38 -0.05 -0.92
N SER A 118 12.92 -0.96 -0.07
CA SER A 118 13.43 -1.14 1.28
C SER A 118 14.21 -2.44 1.37
N ASP A 119 15.46 -2.37 1.82
CA ASP A 119 16.23 -3.53 2.29
C ASP A 119 16.16 -3.56 3.81
N ILE A 120 15.62 -4.63 4.37
CA ILE A 120 15.27 -4.73 5.80
C ILE A 120 16.00 -5.92 6.40
N GLN A 121 16.82 -5.66 7.42
CA GLN A 121 17.54 -6.67 8.18
C GLN A 121 17.09 -6.65 9.64
N PHE A 122 16.72 -7.82 10.15
CA PHE A 122 16.34 -8.02 11.55
C PHE A 122 17.46 -8.69 12.32
N LYS A 123 17.83 -8.13 13.46
CA LYS A 123 18.78 -8.73 14.40
C LYS A 123 18.15 -8.77 15.78
N GLY A 124 17.70 -9.95 16.20
CA GLY A 124 17.10 -10.19 17.51
C GLY A 124 18.02 -11.01 18.42
N ASN A 125 18.06 -10.70 19.71
CA ASN A 125 18.67 -11.55 20.73
C ASN A 125 17.57 -12.15 21.61
N PHE A 126 17.58 -13.49 21.75
CA PHE A 126 16.71 -14.22 22.64
C PHE A 126 17.47 -14.50 23.94
N SER A 127 16.94 -14.02 25.07
CA SER A 127 17.56 -14.18 26.38
C SER A 127 17.75 -15.66 26.75
N SER A 128 18.90 -16.01 27.33
CA SER A 128 19.23 -17.38 27.76
C SER A 128 18.35 -17.92 28.88
N ILE A 129 17.54 -17.06 29.53
CA ILE A 129 16.50 -17.44 30.50
C ILE A 129 15.61 -18.58 29.95
N LEU A 130 15.49 -18.68 28.62
CA LEU A 130 14.71 -19.69 27.92
C LEU A 130 15.16 -21.14 28.17
N PHE A 131 16.45 -21.43 28.26
CA PHE A 131 16.91 -22.81 28.43
C PHE A 131 16.70 -23.32 29.86
N TYR A 132 16.59 -22.42 30.84
CA TYR A 132 16.42 -22.82 32.24
C TYR A 132 15.00 -23.30 32.54
N SER A 133 13.97 -22.73 31.87
CA SER A 133 12.60 -23.27 31.92
C SER A 133 12.40 -24.49 31.02
N LEU A 134 13.25 -24.67 29.99
CA LEU A 134 13.28 -25.84 29.11
C LEU A 134 14.08 -27.03 29.68
N LYS A 135 14.27 -27.09 31.00
CA LYS A 135 14.66 -28.32 31.72
C LYS A 135 13.60 -29.44 31.65
N ILE A 136 12.59 -29.28 30.80
CA ILE A 136 11.55 -30.26 30.45
C ILE A 136 11.86 -30.82 29.04
N SER A 137 13.10 -31.25 28.78
CA SER A 137 13.41 -32.28 27.77
C SER A 137 14.93 -32.52 27.71
N HIS A 138 15.49 -33.19 28.73
CA HIS A 138 16.80 -33.83 28.54
C HIS A 138 16.67 -35.13 27.71
N TYR A 139 15.47 -35.50 27.23
CA TYR A 139 15.21 -36.75 26.51
C TYR A 139 15.14 -36.61 24.98
N PHE A 140 15.03 -35.40 24.42
CA PHE A 140 14.82 -35.22 22.97
C PHE A 140 16.11 -34.99 22.16
N LEU A 141 17.21 -34.51 22.76
CA LEU A 141 18.45 -34.20 22.04
C LEU A 141 19.34 -35.42 21.72
N GLU A 142 19.15 -36.56 22.40
CA GLU A 142 19.92 -37.79 22.11
C GLU A 142 19.41 -38.55 20.86
N ALA A 143 18.15 -38.32 20.45
CA ALA A 143 17.54 -39.07 19.35
C ALA A 143 18.02 -38.66 17.94
N TYR A 144 18.60 -37.45 17.80
CA TYR A 144 19.08 -36.94 16.51
C TYR A 144 20.60 -36.98 16.33
N SER A 145 21.35 -37.53 17.30
CA SER A 145 22.80 -37.75 17.17
C SER A 145 23.18 -39.10 16.54
N TYR A 146 22.19 -39.89 16.10
CA TYR A 146 22.37 -41.22 15.49
C TYR A 146 21.84 -41.32 14.05
N LEU A 147 21.78 -40.18 13.34
CA LEU A 147 21.60 -40.09 11.89
C LEU A 147 22.69 -39.19 11.32
#